data_AF-A0PP39-F1
#
_entry.id   AF-A0PP39-F1
#
_cell.length_a   1.000
_cell.length_b   1.000
_cell.length_c   1.000
_cell.angle_alpha   90.00
_cell.angle_beta   90.00
_cell.angle_gamma   90.00
#
_symmetry.space_group_name_H-M   'P 1'
#
loop_
_entity.id
_entity.type
_entity.pdbx_description
1 polymer ?
#
loop_
_entity_poly.entity_id
_entity_poly.type
_entity_poly.pdbx_seq_one_letter_code
_entity_poly.pdbx_strand_id
1 'polypeptide(L)'
;MGLQELWFAVIAVLFLGFFILEGFDFGVGMLMAPFAHFGTGDPEIHRRTALNTIGPVWDGNEVWLITSGAAMFAAFPGWYATVFSTLYLPLLAILFGMIVRSVAIEWRGKVDDSKWRALADFGIAAGSWLPAILWGVAFAILVRGLPVDANGRLALSIGDVLNAYTLLGGLATAGLFLFYGAVFVALKTAGPIRDDAYRFAVVLSLPVTVLVAGFGVWTQLAYGKQWTWALLGVAVVAQMAAVLLVWRRVSDGWAFLCIAVVVAAVVLLLFGALYPNLVPSTLNERWNVTVYNASSTPYTLKIMTWVTALFAPLTVVYQAWTYWVFRQRISAERIPPSIGLWLGAPPDRKGLDHPRAAGPAAVAGVGRVAVLSDRLGDLRSGHLGLCHCVGDRAGEHGRARRQRPLGTVSTLLAGLAVDVVGAVGVACGDALAAGAPGPARGQRGDRRAQWAGAGVGDGPPAQRIGGTTRCRRGGGNPRTGRLATLFHRLPAHAVSCGDPDPGHRGDDRGLRREVGADRGDHPSTDPGLHGLDRVGYR
;
A
#
# COMPACT_ATOMS: atom_id res chain seq x y z
N MET A 1 -11.93 -31.06 -0.29
CA MET A 1 -10.78 -30.17 -0.06
C MET A 1 -10.70 -29.93 1.43
N GLY A 2 -9.55 -30.17 2.07
CA GLY A 2 -9.39 -29.82 3.49
C GLY A 2 -9.28 -28.31 3.67
N LEU A 3 -9.37 -27.85 4.92
CA LEU A 3 -9.29 -26.42 5.22
C LEU A 3 -7.89 -25.87 4.90
N GLN A 4 -6.84 -26.69 5.05
CA GLN A 4 -5.48 -26.29 4.75
C GLN A 4 -5.30 -26.05 3.25
N GLU A 5 -5.77 -26.94 2.38
CA GLU A 5 -5.69 -26.71 0.93
C GLU A 5 -6.53 -25.51 0.50
N LEU A 6 -7.72 -25.32 1.11
CA LEU A 6 -8.56 -24.16 0.85
C LEU A 6 -7.80 -22.86 1.17
N TRP A 7 -7.16 -22.78 2.33
CA TRP A 7 -6.41 -21.60 2.75
C TRP A 7 -5.17 -21.35 1.91
N PHE A 8 -4.49 -22.39 1.44
CA PHE A 8 -3.43 -22.26 0.45
C PHE A 8 -3.95 -21.63 -0.84
N ALA A 9 -5.10 -22.09 -1.35
CA ALA A 9 -5.73 -21.53 -2.53
C ALA A 9 -6.20 -20.08 -2.32
N VAL A 10 -6.75 -19.75 -1.14
CA VAL A 10 -7.14 -18.37 -0.79
C VAL A 10 -5.93 -17.44 -0.79
N ILE A 11 -4.80 -17.83 -0.19
CA ILE A 11 -3.58 -17.01 -0.20
C ILE A 11 -3.05 -16.85 -1.63
N ALA A 12 -3.07 -17.91 -2.44
CA ALA A 12 -2.72 -17.81 -3.86
C ALA A 12 -3.60 -16.80 -4.60
N VAL A 13 -4.92 -16.77 -4.32
CA VAL A 13 -5.85 -15.78 -4.88
C VAL A 13 -5.57 -14.36 -4.37
N LEU A 14 -5.17 -14.19 -3.11
CA LEU A 14 -4.81 -12.87 -2.58
C LEU A 14 -3.54 -12.31 -3.24
N PHE A 15 -2.50 -13.13 -3.42
CA PHE A 15 -1.29 -12.74 -4.17
C PHE A 15 -1.59 -12.51 -5.66
N LEU A 16 -2.46 -13.33 -6.25
CA LEU A 16 -2.94 -13.14 -7.61
C LEU A 16 -3.63 -11.78 -7.77
N GLY A 17 -4.54 -11.44 -6.86
CA GLY A 17 -5.20 -10.14 -6.83
C GLY A 17 -4.21 -8.99 -6.70
N PHE A 18 -3.24 -9.10 -5.78
CA PHE A 18 -2.16 -8.14 -5.65
C PHE A 18 -1.39 -7.95 -6.97
N PHE A 19 -0.89 -9.02 -7.60
CA PHE A 19 -0.09 -8.86 -8.82
C PHE A 19 -0.89 -8.39 -10.04
N ILE A 20 -2.18 -8.72 -10.13
CA ILE A 20 -3.05 -8.18 -11.17
C ILE A 20 -3.29 -6.68 -10.96
N LEU A 21 -3.54 -6.26 -9.72
CA LEU A 21 -3.92 -4.88 -9.42
C LEU A 21 -2.71 -3.95 -9.31
N GLU A 22 -1.66 -4.36 -8.60
CA GLU A 22 -0.44 -3.56 -8.45
C GLU A 22 0.56 -3.72 -9.61
N GLY A 23 0.45 -4.79 -10.40
CA GLY A 23 1.37 -5.00 -11.51
C GLY A 23 1.38 -3.86 -12.51
N PHE A 24 0.21 -3.28 -12.83
CA PHE A 24 0.16 -2.11 -13.72
C PHE A 24 0.52 -0.81 -13.00
N ASP A 25 0.23 -0.66 -11.70
CA ASP A 25 0.59 0.53 -10.92
C ASP A 25 2.11 0.70 -10.79
N PHE A 26 2.83 -0.41 -10.50
CA PHE A 26 4.28 -0.42 -10.61
C PHE A 26 4.74 -0.04 -12.03
N GLY A 27 4.11 -0.62 -13.04
CA GLY A 27 4.38 -0.28 -14.45
C GLY A 27 4.24 1.21 -14.76
N VAL A 28 3.16 1.85 -14.31
CA VAL A 28 2.92 3.29 -14.49
C VAL A 28 4.02 4.09 -13.81
N GLY A 29 4.34 3.80 -12.54
CA GLY A 29 5.39 4.51 -11.81
C GLY A 29 6.77 4.37 -12.45
N MET A 30 7.10 3.19 -13.00
CA MET A 30 8.34 2.97 -13.75
C MET A 30 8.39 3.77 -15.06
N LEU A 31 7.25 3.98 -15.73
CA LEU A 31 7.14 4.66 -17.03
C LEU A 31 6.98 6.18 -16.92
N MET A 32 6.68 6.75 -15.75
CA MET A 32 6.54 8.20 -15.59
C MET A 32 7.77 8.98 -16.08
N ALA A 33 8.98 8.54 -15.72
CA ALA A 33 10.21 9.16 -16.21
C ALA A 33 10.41 8.93 -17.73
N PRO A 34 10.33 7.71 -18.27
CA PRO A 34 10.38 7.48 -19.73
C PRO A 34 9.38 8.31 -20.54
N PHE A 35 8.11 8.41 -20.13
CA PHE A 35 7.09 9.21 -20.82
C PHE A 35 7.41 10.70 -20.86
N ALA A 36 8.11 11.20 -19.84
CA ALA A 36 8.54 12.60 -19.79
C ALA A 36 9.76 12.88 -20.67
N HIS A 37 10.69 11.93 -20.81
CA HIS A 37 11.93 12.14 -21.55
C HIS A 37 11.81 11.82 -23.04
N PHE A 38 11.01 10.81 -23.40
CA PHE A 38 10.88 10.34 -24.78
C PHE A 38 9.48 10.56 -25.36
N GLY A 39 8.53 11.03 -24.56
CA GLY A 39 7.18 11.34 -25.02
C GLY A 39 7.12 12.64 -25.81
N THR A 40 6.08 12.77 -26.63
CA THR A 40 5.77 13.95 -27.41
C THR A 40 4.82 14.88 -26.66
N GLY A 41 5.34 15.96 -26.08
CA GLY A 41 4.53 16.93 -25.34
C GLY A 41 5.28 17.57 -24.16
N ASP A 42 4.52 18.22 -23.29
CA ASP A 42 5.08 18.75 -22.04
C ASP A 42 5.41 17.60 -21.07
N PRO A 43 6.68 17.46 -20.64
CA PRO A 43 7.13 16.42 -19.72
C PRO A 43 6.33 16.37 -18.41
N GLU A 44 5.95 17.52 -17.84
CA GLU A 44 5.24 17.56 -16.56
C GLU A 44 3.78 17.13 -16.72
N ILE A 45 3.14 17.53 -17.81
CA ILE A 45 1.76 17.12 -18.12
C ILE A 45 1.71 15.60 -18.31
N HIS A 46 2.70 15.01 -18.98
CA HIS A 46 2.78 13.56 -19.16
C HIS A 46 2.92 12.80 -17.84
N ARG A 47 3.85 13.22 -16.96
CA ARG A 47 4.01 12.61 -15.63
C ARG A 47 2.73 12.68 -14.82
N ARG A 48 2.10 13.86 -14.80
CA ARG A 48 0.88 14.08 -14.04
C ARG A 48 -0.32 13.32 -14.61
N THR A 49 -0.42 13.23 -15.95
CA THR A 49 -1.46 12.44 -16.61
C THR A 49 -1.32 10.97 -16.24
N ALA A 50 -0.10 10.42 -16.36
CA ALA A 50 0.19 9.03 -15.97
C ALA A 50 -0.14 8.78 -14.50
N LEU A 51 0.31 9.64 -13.57
CA LEU A 51 0.03 9.52 -12.15
C LEU A 51 -1.48 9.56 -11.83
N ASN A 52 -2.22 10.45 -12.48
CA ASN A 52 -3.67 10.56 -12.28
C ASN A 52 -4.44 9.32 -12.74
N THR A 53 -3.87 8.46 -13.59
CA THR A 53 -4.53 7.20 -13.99
C THR A 53 -4.65 6.20 -12.85
N ILE A 54 -3.70 6.22 -11.91
CA ILE A 54 -3.64 5.29 -10.77
C ILE A 54 -4.10 5.93 -9.45
N GLY A 55 -4.10 7.26 -9.37
CA GLY A 55 -4.47 8.03 -8.17
C GLY A 55 -5.71 7.56 -7.40
N PRO A 56 -6.84 7.19 -8.04
CA PRO A 56 -8.04 6.76 -7.31
C PRO A 56 -8.01 5.32 -6.76
N VAL A 57 -7.04 4.49 -7.15
CA VAL A 57 -7.08 3.03 -6.91
C VAL A 57 -5.83 2.44 -6.26
N TRP A 58 -4.65 3.07 -6.40
CA TRP A 58 -3.37 2.50 -5.95
C TRP A 58 -3.37 2.10 -4.47
N ASP A 59 -3.86 2.96 -3.57
CA ASP A 59 -3.90 2.70 -2.12
C ASP A 59 -4.73 1.44 -1.80
N GLY A 60 -5.88 1.28 -2.48
CA GLY A 60 -6.72 0.08 -2.34
C GLY A 60 -6.08 -1.19 -2.93
N ASN A 61 -5.26 -1.05 -3.96
CA ASN A 61 -4.56 -2.17 -4.58
C ASN A 61 -3.47 -2.73 -3.63
N GLU A 62 -2.75 -1.88 -2.91
CA GLU A 62 -1.72 -2.28 -1.93
C GLU A 62 -2.30 -3.12 -0.76
N VAL A 63 -3.57 -2.92 -0.39
CA VAL A 63 -4.24 -3.67 0.68
C VAL A 63 -4.29 -5.18 0.41
N TRP A 64 -4.27 -5.60 -0.86
CA TRP A 64 -4.20 -7.02 -1.23
C TRP A 64 -2.92 -7.68 -0.73
N LEU A 65 -1.79 -6.96 -0.75
CA LEU A 65 -0.53 -7.47 -0.21
C LEU A 65 -0.59 -7.60 1.31
N ILE A 66 -1.11 -6.57 1.99
CA ILE A 66 -1.24 -6.56 3.45
C ILE A 66 -2.11 -7.75 3.89
N THR A 67 -3.25 -7.94 3.21
CA THR A 67 -4.17 -9.06 3.48
C THR A 67 -3.52 -10.40 3.18
N SER A 68 -2.72 -10.52 2.11
CA SER A 68 -1.95 -11.74 1.79
C SER A 68 -0.98 -12.09 2.93
N GLY A 69 -0.20 -11.13 3.41
CA GLY A 69 0.73 -11.33 4.53
C GLY A 69 0.02 -11.69 5.84
N ALA A 70 -1.08 -11.00 6.15
CA ALA A 70 -1.90 -11.31 7.33
C ALA A 70 -2.54 -12.70 7.25
N ALA A 71 -3.04 -13.10 6.07
CA ALA A 71 -3.58 -14.43 5.83
C ALA A 71 -2.50 -15.51 5.94
N MET A 72 -1.27 -15.27 5.46
CA MET A 72 -0.13 -16.15 5.69
C MET A 72 0.15 -16.33 7.19
N PHE A 73 0.22 -15.22 7.94
CA PHE A 73 0.45 -15.26 9.39
C PHE A 73 -0.63 -16.06 10.12
N ALA A 74 -1.89 -15.83 9.79
CA ALA A 74 -3.02 -16.42 10.49
C ALA A 74 -3.31 -17.87 10.08
N ALA A 75 -3.15 -18.24 8.80
CA ALA A 75 -3.42 -19.59 8.30
C ALA A 75 -2.19 -20.50 8.34
N PHE A 76 -0.99 -19.97 8.09
CA PHE A 76 0.27 -20.71 8.02
C PHE A 76 1.41 -19.99 8.75
N PRO A 77 1.36 -19.87 10.09
CA PRO A 77 2.36 -19.13 10.86
C PRO A 77 3.80 -19.61 10.63
N GLY A 78 4.01 -20.92 10.43
CA GLY A 78 5.33 -21.48 10.11
C GLY A 78 5.85 -21.02 8.75
N TRP A 79 4.97 -20.88 7.75
CA TRP A 79 5.32 -20.35 6.44
C TRP A 79 5.69 -18.87 6.52
N TYR A 80 4.87 -18.08 7.22
CA TYR A 80 5.13 -16.67 7.47
C TYR A 80 6.49 -16.47 8.16
N ALA A 81 6.73 -17.18 9.27
CA ALA A 81 7.97 -17.06 10.03
C ALA A 81 9.20 -17.43 9.20
N THR A 82 9.14 -18.51 8.42
CA THR A 82 10.25 -18.97 7.58
C THR A 82 10.57 -17.96 6.47
N VAL A 83 9.56 -17.48 5.75
CA VAL A 83 9.78 -16.57 4.62
C VAL A 83 10.26 -15.19 5.08
N PHE A 84 9.63 -14.62 6.12
CA PHE A 84 9.99 -13.28 6.61
C PHE A 84 11.35 -13.24 7.32
N SER A 85 11.76 -14.33 7.97
CA SER A 85 13.10 -14.43 8.56
C SER A 85 14.18 -14.66 7.49
N THR A 86 13.90 -15.52 6.52
CA THR A 86 14.89 -15.87 5.48
C THR A 86 15.09 -14.75 4.47
N LEU A 87 14.00 -14.18 3.97
CA LEU A 87 14.03 -13.09 3.00
C LEU A 87 13.94 -11.72 3.67
N TYR A 88 14.46 -11.60 4.91
CA TYR A 88 14.37 -10.37 5.69
C TYR A 88 14.86 -9.14 4.91
N LEU A 89 16.08 -9.19 4.35
CA LEU A 89 16.64 -8.05 3.61
C LEU A 89 15.84 -7.73 2.33
N PRO A 90 15.51 -8.69 1.43
CA PRO A 90 14.64 -8.42 0.29
C PRO A 90 13.27 -7.85 0.67
N LEU A 91 12.59 -8.44 1.67
CA LEU A 91 11.26 -8.00 2.08
C LEU A 91 11.29 -6.63 2.77
N LEU A 92 12.33 -6.33 3.54
CA LEU A 92 12.55 -5.00 4.12
C LEU A 92 12.78 -3.95 3.02
N ALA A 93 13.54 -4.29 1.99
CA ALA A 93 13.76 -3.41 0.85
C ALA A 93 12.46 -3.17 0.06
N ILE A 94 11.64 -4.21 -0.15
CA ILE A 94 10.29 -4.07 -0.72
C ILE A 94 9.45 -3.11 0.14
N LEU A 95 9.40 -3.34 1.45
CA LEU A 95 8.63 -2.49 2.37
C LEU A 95 9.07 -1.02 2.28
N PHE A 96 10.37 -0.74 2.33
CA PHE A 96 10.88 0.61 2.23
C PHE A 96 10.57 1.25 0.86
N GLY A 97 10.74 0.50 -0.23
CA GLY A 97 10.38 0.95 -1.58
C GLY A 97 8.91 1.31 -1.70
N MET A 98 8.02 0.48 -1.15
CA MET A 98 6.57 0.72 -1.10
C MET A 98 6.26 1.99 -0.30
N ILE A 99 6.82 2.15 0.91
CA ILE A 99 6.61 3.35 1.74
C ILE A 99 7.03 4.63 0.99
N VAL A 100 8.21 4.61 0.38
CA VAL A 100 8.70 5.75 -0.41
C VAL A 100 7.76 6.05 -1.57
N ARG A 101 7.24 5.01 -2.25
CA ARG A 101 6.24 5.16 -3.33
C ARG A 101 4.98 5.85 -2.82
N SER A 102 4.33 5.32 -1.79
CA SER A 102 3.06 5.81 -1.25
C SER A 102 3.18 7.27 -0.81
N VAL A 103 4.26 7.62 -0.10
CA VAL A 103 4.54 9.00 0.32
C VAL A 103 4.78 9.91 -0.89
N ALA A 104 5.57 9.46 -1.86
CA ALA A 104 5.89 10.27 -3.03
C ALA A 104 4.66 10.57 -3.89
N ILE A 105 3.75 9.61 -4.10
CA ILE A 105 2.49 9.82 -4.84
C ILE A 105 1.65 10.91 -4.17
N GLU A 106 1.41 10.79 -2.86
CA GLU A 106 0.57 11.72 -2.10
C GLU A 106 1.19 13.12 -1.95
N TRP A 107 2.51 13.20 -1.86
CA TRP A 107 3.18 14.46 -1.54
C TRP A 107 3.65 15.23 -2.77
N ARG A 108 3.78 14.58 -3.94
CA ARG A 108 4.23 15.22 -5.19
C ARG A 108 3.45 16.50 -5.52
N GLY A 109 2.13 16.47 -5.35
CA GLY A 109 1.24 17.58 -5.70
C GLY A 109 1.13 18.69 -4.67
N LYS A 110 1.70 18.52 -3.46
CA LYS A 110 1.51 19.45 -2.32
C LYS A 110 2.36 20.71 -2.41
N VAL A 111 3.54 20.64 -3.03
CA VAL A 111 4.48 21.75 -3.16
C VAL A 111 4.71 22.04 -4.65
N ASP A 112 4.60 23.32 -5.03
CA ASP A 112 4.84 23.78 -6.39
C ASP A 112 6.32 24.18 -6.57
N ASP A 113 7.20 23.18 -6.42
CA ASP A 113 8.64 23.33 -6.63
C ASP A 113 9.18 22.22 -7.54
N SER A 114 10.09 22.60 -8.45
CA SER A 114 10.66 21.69 -9.44
C SER A 114 11.55 20.61 -8.82
N LYS A 115 12.32 20.94 -7.78
CA LYS A 115 13.19 19.98 -7.09
C LYS A 115 12.36 19.01 -6.25
N TRP A 116 11.31 19.50 -5.60
CA TRP A 116 10.35 18.66 -4.88
C TRP A 116 9.69 17.62 -5.79
N ARG A 117 9.19 18.06 -6.96
CA ARG A 117 8.61 17.15 -7.95
C ARG A 117 9.62 16.13 -8.46
N ALA A 118 10.85 16.55 -8.74
CA ALA A 118 11.89 15.63 -9.19
C ALA A 118 12.25 14.57 -8.14
N LEU A 119 12.33 14.95 -6.85
CA LEU A 119 12.56 14.01 -5.75
C LEU A 119 11.40 13.03 -5.60
N ALA A 120 10.15 13.52 -5.67
CA ALA A 120 8.97 12.66 -5.64
C ALA A 120 8.89 11.73 -6.86
N ASP A 121 9.18 12.23 -8.06
CA ASP A 121 9.24 11.43 -9.29
C ASP A 121 10.29 10.31 -9.17
N PHE A 122 11.46 10.60 -8.60
CA PHE A 122 12.47 9.58 -8.29
C PHE A 122 11.96 8.57 -7.26
N GLY A 123 11.31 9.03 -6.19
CA GLY A 123 10.71 8.16 -5.17
C GLY A 123 9.65 7.21 -5.75
N ILE A 124 8.79 7.70 -6.65
CA ILE A 124 7.81 6.88 -7.37
C ILE A 124 8.51 5.86 -8.27
N ALA A 125 9.50 6.29 -9.05
CA ALA A 125 10.22 5.39 -9.94
C ALA A 125 10.97 4.30 -9.18
N ALA A 126 11.77 4.67 -8.17
CA ALA A 126 12.53 3.74 -7.34
C ALA A 126 11.60 2.81 -6.55
N GLY A 127 10.53 3.37 -5.96
CA GLY A 127 9.50 2.63 -5.23
C GLY A 127 8.63 1.72 -6.09
N SER A 128 8.68 1.85 -7.42
CA SER A 128 8.04 0.91 -8.35
C SER A 128 9.02 -0.11 -8.93
N TRP A 129 10.22 0.30 -9.33
CA TRP A 129 11.25 -0.60 -9.87
C TRP A 129 11.72 -1.62 -8.82
N LEU A 130 11.98 -1.16 -7.60
CA LEU A 130 12.56 -2.00 -6.55
C LEU A 130 11.61 -3.15 -6.16
N PRO A 131 10.33 -2.92 -5.81
CA PRO A 131 9.41 -4.02 -5.54
C PRO A 131 9.14 -4.91 -6.74
N ALA A 132 9.02 -4.35 -7.95
CA ALA A 132 8.75 -5.14 -9.16
C ALA A 132 9.85 -6.19 -9.43
N ILE A 133 11.12 -5.84 -9.23
CA ILE A 133 12.25 -6.77 -9.36
C ILE A 133 12.27 -7.74 -8.18
N LEU A 134 12.20 -7.22 -6.95
CA LEU A 134 12.39 -8.03 -5.75
C LEU A 134 11.28 -9.06 -5.53
N TRP A 135 10.05 -8.80 -5.94
CA TRP A 135 8.99 -9.81 -5.90
C TRP A 135 9.29 -10.99 -6.83
N GLY A 136 9.78 -10.73 -8.04
CA GLY A 136 10.20 -11.79 -8.96
C GLY A 136 11.36 -12.61 -8.41
N VAL A 137 12.35 -11.94 -7.82
CA VAL A 137 13.48 -12.59 -7.11
C VAL A 137 12.97 -13.44 -5.95
N ALA A 138 12.09 -12.90 -5.09
CA ALA A 138 11.58 -13.58 -3.92
C ALA A 138 10.82 -14.86 -4.29
N PHE A 139 9.89 -14.81 -5.25
CA PHE A 139 9.17 -16.00 -5.69
C PHE A 139 10.07 -17.01 -6.40
N ALA A 140 11.05 -16.56 -7.19
CA ALA A 140 12.03 -17.46 -7.79
C ALA A 140 12.86 -18.19 -6.72
N ILE A 141 13.29 -17.50 -5.65
CA ILE A 141 13.97 -18.14 -4.51
C ILE A 141 13.06 -19.18 -3.86
N LEU A 142 11.78 -18.86 -3.63
CA LEU A 142 10.83 -19.79 -3.01
C LEU A 142 10.62 -21.05 -3.86
N VAL A 143 10.47 -20.91 -5.18
CA VAL A 143 10.29 -22.06 -6.09
C VAL A 143 11.55 -22.91 -6.18
N ARG A 144 12.73 -22.27 -6.23
CA ARG A 144 14.03 -22.98 -6.21
C ARG A 144 14.27 -23.73 -4.90
N GLY A 145 13.72 -23.23 -3.79
CA GLY A 145 13.90 -23.77 -2.45
C GLY A 145 15.01 -23.06 -1.68
N LEU A 146 14.95 -23.22 -0.36
CA LEU A 146 15.80 -22.54 0.61
C LEU A 146 16.58 -23.55 1.46
N PRO A 147 17.79 -23.23 1.96
CA PRO A 147 18.55 -24.12 2.83
C PRO A 147 17.99 -24.09 4.27
N VAL A 148 16.80 -24.67 4.46
CA VAL A 148 16.10 -24.76 5.74
C VAL A 148 16.55 -26.01 6.49
N ASP A 149 17.06 -25.86 7.72
CA ASP A 149 17.43 -26.99 8.59
C ASP A 149 16.25 -27.57 9.40
N ALA A 150 16.50 -28.64 10.15
CA ALA A 150 15.48 -29.32 10.98
C ALA A 150 14.82 -28.43 12.04
N ASN A 151 15.49 -27.35 12.46
CA ASN A 151 15.03 -26.43 13.51
C ASN A 151 14.40 -25.17 12.90
N GLY A 152 14.26 -25.08 11.58
CA GLY A 152 13.82 -23.88 10.88
C GLY A 152 14.83 -22.74 10.94
N ARG A 153 16.11 -23.02 11.24
CA ARG A 153 17.20 -22.05 11.19
C ARG A 153 17.81 -22.05 9.79
N LEU A 154 18.21 -20.87 9.34
CA LEU A 154 18.71 -20.64 8.00
C LEU A 154 19.99 -19.82 7.99
N ALA A 155 20.88 -20.16 7.07
CA ALA A 155 22.02 -19.38 6.66
C ALA A 155 21.92 -19.14 5.14
N LEU A 156 21.23 -18.07 4.75
CA LEU A 156 21.11 -17.69 3.35
C LEU A 156 22.44 -17.08 2.89
N SER A 157 23.05 -17.63 1.85
CA SER A 157 24.20 -16.99 1.22
C SER A 157 23.74 -15.97 0.18
N ILE A 158 24.57 -14.96 -0.09
CA ILE A 158 24.30 -13.98 -1.16
C ILE A 158 24.14 -14.70 -2.52
N GLY A 159 24.85 -15.81 -2.73
CA GLY A 159 24.74 -16.62 -3.95
C GLY A 159 23.40 -17.35 -4.11
N ASP A 160 22.66 -17.58 -3.02
CA ASP A 160 21.32 -18.16 -3.07
C ASP A 160 20.29 -17.12 -3.53
N VAL A 161 20.51 -15.84 -3.18
CA VAL A 161 19.68 -14.70 -3.60
C VAL A 161 20.00 -14.26 -5.02
N LEU A 162 21.29 -14.13 -5.36
CA LEU A 162 21.78 -13.64 -6.63
C LEU A 162 22.31 -14.79 -7.47
N ASN A 163 21.44 -15.39 -8.26
CA ASN A 163 21.79 -16.40 -9.26
C ASN A 163 21.03 -16.16 -10.57
N ALA A 164 21.43 -16.84 -11.64
CA ALA A 164 20.84 -16.63 -12.97
C ALA A 164 19.31 -16.82 -12.99
N TYR A 165 18.80 -17.80 -12.24
CA TYR A 165 17.36 -18.08 -12.18
C TYR A 165 16.59 -16.98 -11.44
N THR A 166 17.10 -16.51 -10.30
CA THR A 166 16.44 -15.47 -9.51
C THR A 166 16.51 -14.10 -10.17
N LEU A 167 17.63 -13.78 -10.81
CA LEU A 167 17.78 -12.56 -11.62
C LEU A 167 16.83 -12.57 -12.82
N LEU A 168 16.70 -13.72 -13.51
CA LEU A 168 15.74 -13.88 -14.59
C LEU A 168 14.30 -13.70 -14.08
N GLY A 169 13.96 -14.24 -12.91
CA GLY A 169 12.66 -14.02 -12.26
C GLY A 169 12.38 -12.54 -11.99
N GLY A 170 13.34 -11.82 -11.40
CA GLY A 170 13.21 -10.38 -11.16
C GLY A 170 13.05 -9.56 -12.44
N LEU A 171 13.85 -9.84 -13.47
CA LEU A 171 13.75 -9.17 -14.77
C LEU A 171 12.44 -9.50 -15.49
N ALA A 172 11.96 -10.74 -15.41
CA ALA A 172 10.70 -11.16 -15.99
C ALA A 172 9.51 -10.43 -15.34
N THR A 173 9.46 -10.37 -14.01
CA THR A 173 8.40 -9.65 -13.29
C THR A 173 8.45 -8.15 -13.55
N ALA A 174 9.63 -7.52 -13.49
CA ALA A 174 9.79 -6.11 -13.79
C ALA A 174 9.40 -5.78 -15.24
N GLY A 175 9.85 -6.57 -16.21
CA GLY A 175 9.48 -6.42 -17.60
C GLY A 175 7.97 -6.61 -17.84
N LEU A 176 7.37 -7.62 -17.23
CA LEU A 176 5.94 -7.89 -17.33
C LEU A 176 5.11 -6.71 -16.79
N PHE A 177 5.46 -6.18 -15.61
CA PHE A 177 4.79 -5.02 -15.03
C PHE A 177 5.02 -3.75 -15.83
N LEU A 178 6.21 -3.56 -16.40
CA LEU A 178 6.49 -2.43 -17.28
C LEU A 178 5.62 -2.47 -18.56
N PHE A 179 5.51 -3.64 -19.20
CA PHE A 179 4.61 -3.83 -20.34
C PHE A 179 3.14 -3.66 -19.96
N TYR A 180 2.75 -4.18 -18.78
CA TYR A 180 1.39 -4.08 -18.28
C TYR A 180 0.97 -2.64 -18.01
N GLY A 181 1.86 -1.85 -17.38
CA GLY A 181 1.67 -0.42 -17.16
C GLY A 181 1.53 0.36 -18.46
N ALA A 182 2.35 0.07 -19.49
CA ALA A 182 2.23 0.74 -20.79
C ALA A 182 0.86 0.52 -21.43
N VAL A 183 0.36 -0.72 -21.40
CA VAL A 183 -0.98 -1.05 -21.92
C VAL A 183 -2.09 -0.44 -21.06
N PHE A 184 -1.92 -0.37 -19.75
CA PHE A 184 -2.86 0.30 -18.86
C PHE A 184 -2.96 1.81 -19.12
N VAL A 185 -1.82 2.49 -19.33
CA VAL A 185 -1.82 3.91 -19.70
C VAL A 185 -2.51 4.10 -21.05
N ALA A 186 -2.23 3.24 -22.04
CA ALA A 186 -2.92 3.31 -23.34
C ALA A 186 -4.45 3.12 -23.21
N LEU A 187 -4.90 2.27 -22.29
CA LEU A 187 -6.31 2.06 -21.98
C LEU A 187 -6.98 3.28 -21.32
N LYS A 188 -6.28 3.90 -20.36
CA LYS A 188 -6.80 4.98 -19.51
C LYS A 188 -6.60 6.38 -20.04
N THR A 189 -5.77 6.58 -21.06
CA THR A 189 -5.46 7.92 -21.58
C THR A 189 -5.97 8.15 -23.01
N ALA A 190 -5.92 9.39 -23.46
CA ALA A 190 -6.23 9.82 -24.82
C ALA A 190 -5.21 10.86 -25.31
N GLY A 191 -5.11 11.05 -26.63
CA GLY A 191 -4.19 12.01 -27.23
C GLY A 191 -2.73 11.51 -27.32
N PRO A 192 -1.74 12.42 -27.34
CA PRO A 192 -0.33 12.08 -27.59
C PRO A 192 0.25 11.06 -26.61
N ILE A 193 -0.11 11.16 -25.32
CA ILE A 193 0.34 10.21 -24.29
C ILE A 193 -0.13 8.77 -24.57
N ARG A 194 -1.29 8.57 -25.20
CA ARG A 194 -1.77 7.25 -25.60
C ARG A 194 -0.92 6.68 -26.74
N ASP A 195 -0.56 7.51 -27.71
CA ASP A 195 0.31 7.09 -28.81
C ASP A 195 1.72 6.72 -28.33
N ASP A 196 2.25 7.49 -27.37
CA ASP A 196 3.52 7.18 -26.72
C ASP A 196 3.41 5.88 -25.90
N ALA A 197 2.34 5.69 -25.14
CA ALA A 197 2.09 4.44 -24.42
C ALA A 197 2.09 3.21 -25.36
N TYR A 198 1.50 3.31 -26.55
CA TYR A 198 1.60 2.25 -27.56
C TYR A 198 3.02 2.06 -28.09
N ARG A 199 3.77 3.14 -28.36
CA ARG A 199 5.17 3.04 -28.82
C ARG A 199 6.01 2.29 -27.79
N PHE A 200 5.88 2.64 -26.51
CA PHE A 200 6.54 1.93 -25.43
C PHE A 200 6.07 0.48 -25.34
N ALA A 201 4.76 0.21 -25.40
CA ALA A 201 4.23 -1.15 -25.37
C ALA A 201 4.76 -2.01 -26.54
N VAL A 202 4.87 -1.47 -27.75
CA VAL A 202 5.44 -2.18 -28.91
C VAL A 202 6.92 -2.48 -28.69
N VAL A 203 7.72 -1.51 -28.26
CA VAL A 203 9.17 -1.73 -28.02
C VAL A 203 9.40 -2.75 -26.89
N LEU A 204 8.60 -2.70 -25.83
CA LEU A 204 8.69 -3.61 -24.69
C LEU A 204 8.17 -5.02 -24.99
N SER A 205 7.23 -5.16 -25.93
CA SER A 205 6.52 -6.42 -26.16
C SER A 205 7.45 -7.61 -26.43
N LEU A 206 8.48 -7.45 -27.27
CA LEU A 206 9.44 -8.51 -27.60
C LEU A 206 10.41 -8.85 -26.45
N PRO A 207 11.18 -7.90 -25.89
CA PRO A 207 12.10 -8.23 -24.80
C PRO A 207 11.38 -8.80 -23.58
N VAL A 208 10.20 -8.28 -23.24
CA VAL A 208 9.39 -8.80 -22.13
C VAL A 208 8.89 -10.21 -22.43
N THR A 209 8.44 -10.49 -23.66
CA THR A 209 8.05 -11.85 -24.06
C THR A 209 9.20 -12.83 -23.89
N VAL A 210 10.43 -12.46 -24.30
CA VAL A 210 11.61 -13.33 -24.16
C VAL A 210 11.91 -13.60 -22.68
N LEU A 211 11.87 -12.58 -21.82
CA LEU A 211 12.12 -12.73 -20.39
C LEU A 211 11.07 -13.61 -19.70
N VAL A 212 9.78 -13.34 -19.94
CA VAL A 212 8.67 -14.10 -19.35
C VAL A 212 8.65 -15.54 -19.87
N ALA A 213 8.87 -15.75 -21.17
CA ALA A 213 8.96 -17.09 -21.74
C ALA A 213 10.17 -17.86 -21.19
N GLY A 214 11.35 -17.22 -21.11
CA GLY A 214 12.54 -17.82 -20.54
C GLY A 214 12.35 -18.23 -19.08
N PHE A 215 11.79 -17.34 -18.26
CA PHE A 215 11.49 -17.63 -16.86
C PHE A 215 10.44 -18.74 -16.70
N GLY A 216 9.35 -18.67 -17.48
CA GLY A 216 8.27 -19.66 -17.43
C GLY A 216 8.72 -21.06 -17.86
N VAL A 217 9.47 -21.16 -18.97
CA VAL A 217 10.01 -22.43 -19.48
C VAL A 217 11.03 -23.01 -18.50
N TRP A 218 11.97 -22.20 -17.99
CA TRP A 218 12.93 -22.68 -16.98
C TRP A 218 12.20 -23.20 -15.75
N THR A 219 11.28 -22.41 -15.20
CA THR A 219 10.51 -22.79 -14.00
C THR A 219 9.75 -24.09 -14.24
N GLN A 220 9.13 -24.24 -15.40
CA GLN A 220 8.36 -25.43 -15.72
C GLN A 220 9.23 -26.68 -15.91
N LEU A 221 10.40 -26.55 -16.53
CA LEU A 221 11.32 -27.68 -16.74
C LEU A 221 12.01 -28.13 -15.44
N ALA A 222 12.36 -27.19 -14.57
CA ALA A 222 13.11 -27.48 -13.35
C ALA A 222 12.22 -27.82 -12.15
N TYR A 223 11.07 -27.16 -12.01
CA TYR A 223 10.24 -27.19 -10.80
C TYR A 223 8.75 -27.44 -11.08
N GLY A 224 8.35 -27.45 -12.36
CA GLY A 224 6.96 -27.60 -12.76
C GLY A 224 6.42 -29.03 -12.61
N LYS A 225 5.10 -29.14 -12.72
CA LYS A 225 4.36 -30.40 -12.71
C LYS A 225 3.67 -30.62 -14.05
N GLN A 226 3.19 -31.84 -14.28
CA GLN A 226 2.52 -32.17 -15.56
C GLN A 226 1.33 -31.24 -15.86
N TRP A 227 0.52 -30.91 -14.85
CA TRP A 227 -0.64 -30.05 -15.04
C TRP A 227 -0.28 -28.56 -15.21
N THR A 228 0.86 -28.09 -14.69
CA THR A 228 1.27 -26.68 -14.81
C THR A 228 1.74 -26.32 -16.23
N TRP A 229 1.98 -27.30 -17.10
CA TRP A 229 2.19 -27.06 -18.54
C TRP A 229 0.99 -26.39 -19.20
N ALA A 230 -0.23 -26.70 -18.74
CA ALA A 230 -1.44 -26.05 -19.24
C ALA A 230 -1.45 -24.55 -18.90
N LEU A 231 -1.00 -24.18 -17.69
CA LEU A 231 -0.87 -22.78 -17.29
C LEU A 231 0.19 -22.04 -18.11
N LEU A 232 1.33 -22.69 -18.38
CA LEU A 232 2.34 -22.12 -19.27
C LEU A 232 1.78 -21.93 -20.69
N GLY A 233 1.03 -22.89 -21.22
CA GLY A 233 0.34 -22.77 -22.51
C GLY A 233 -0.63 -21.59 -22.55
N VAL A 234 -1.44 -21.41 -21.51
CA VAL A 234 -2.33 -20.25 -21.36
C VAL A 234 -1.53 -18.94 -21.33
N ALA A 235 -0.44 -18.88 -20.56
CA ALA A 235 0.42 -17.70 -20.50
C ALA A 235 1.01 -17.36 -21.88
N VAL A 236 1.49 -18.37 -22.64
CA VAL A 236 2.05 -18.16 -23.99
C VAL A 236 0.99 -17.63 -24.95
N VAL A 237 -0.19 -18.26 -25.00
CA VAL A 237 -1.28 -17.83 -25.88
C VAL A 237 -1.75 -16.41 -25.53
N ALA A 238 -1.92 -16.12 -24.24
CA ALA A 238 -2.33 -14.81 -23.77
C ALA A 238 -1.27 -13.74 -24.06
N GLN A 239 0.03 -14.05 -23.89
CA GLN A 239 1.13 -13.16 -24.22
C GLN A 239 1.16 -12.85 -25.72
N MET A 240 1.04 -13.87 -26.57
CA MET A 240 1.02 -13.67 -28.03
C MET A 240 -0.19 -12.85 -28.48
N ALA A 241 -1.35 -13.10 -27.89
CA ALA A 241 -2.55 -12.30 -28.13
C ALA A 241 -2.35 -10.84 -27.70
N ALA A 242 -1.78 -10.58 -26.51
CA ALA A 242 -1.48 -9.24 -26.04
C ALA A 242 -0.54 -8.50 -27.00
N VAL A 243 0.56 -9.13 -27.41
CA VAL A 243 1.52 -8.55 -28.37
C VAL A 243 0.84 -8.20 -29.69
N LEU A 244 0.05 -9.14 -30.25
CA LEU A 244 -0.67 -8.93 -31.50
C LEU A 244 -1.68 -7.76 -31.41
N LEU A 245 -2.43 -7.69 -30.31
CA LEU A 245 -3.42 -6.63 -30.09
C LEU A 245 -2.76 -5.26 -29.94
N VAL A 246 -1.62 -5.19 -29.24
CA VAL A 246 -0.82 -3.96 -29.11
C VAL A 246 -0.29 -3.52 -30.47
N TRP A 247 0.27 -4.43 -31.26
CA TRP A 247 0.83 -4.10 -32.59
C TRP A 247 -0.24 -3.64 -33.58
N ARG A 248 -1.44 -4.23 -33.51
CA ARG A 248 -2.56 -3.85 -34.40
C ARG A 248 -3.35 -2.63 -33.92
N ARG A 249 -3.16 -2.16 -32.67
CA ARG A 249 -3.89 -1.03 -32.05
C ARG A 249 -5.43 -1.16 -32.09
N VAL A 250 -5.96 -2.38 -31.97
CA VAL A 250 -7.41 -2.65 -32.19
C VAL A 250 -8.23 -2.52 -30.90
N SER A 251 -7.73 -2.99 -29.76
CA SER A 251 -8.53 -3.05 -28.53
C SER A 251 -7.71 -3.03 -27.24
N ASP A 252 -7.68 -1.86 -26.59
CA ASP A 252 -6.97 -1.65 -25.33
C ASP A 252 -7.46 -2.55 -24.19
N GLY A 253 -8.77 -2.75 -24.10
CA GLY A 253 -9.36 -3.56 -23.02
C GLY A 253 -9.01 -5.04 -23.14
N TRP A 254 -8.97 -5.58 -24.36
CA TRP A 254 -8.58 -6.97 -24.59
C TRP A 254 -7.08 -7.16 -24.42
N ALA A 255 -6.25 -6.21 -24.86
CA ALA A 255 -4.81 -6.26 -24.60
C ALA A 255 -4.52 -6.28 -23.09
N PHE A 256 -5.19 -5.41 -22.31
CA PHE A 256 -5.10 -5.39 -20.86
C PHE A 256 -5.54 -6.72 -20.23
N LEU A 257 -6.68 -7.28 -20.67
CA LEU A 257 -7.17 -8.57 -20.18
C LEU A 257 -6.19 -9.71 -20.47
N CYS A 258 -5.61 -9.76 -21.68
CA CYS A 258 -4.62 -10.76 -22.04
C CYS A 258 -3.40 -10.69 -21.12
N ILE A 259 -2.87 -9.51 -20.83
CA ILE A 259 -1.74 -9.37 -19.90
C ILE A 259 -2.14 -9.75 -18.47
N ALA A 260 -3.34 -9.38 -18.01
CA ALA A 260 -3.86 -9.82 -16.72
C ALA A 260 -3.93 -11.36 -16.63
N VAL A 261 -4.32 -12.03 -17.72
CA VAL A 261 -4.31 -13.49 -17.83
C VAL A 261 -2.88 -14.05 -17.82
N VAL A 262 -1.90 -13.38 -18.43
CA VAL A 262 -0.47 -13.78 -18.34
C VAL A 262 -0.01 -13.73 -16.89
N VAL A 263 -0.25 -12.61 -16.18
CA VAL A 263 0.07 -12.47 -14.76
C VAL A 263 -0.61 -13.58 -13.95
N ALA A 264 -1.89 -13.83 -14.21
CA ALA A 264 -2.63 -14.88 -13.52
C ALA A 264 -2.06 -16.28 -13.74
N ALA A 265 -1.76 -16.62 -15.00
CA ALA A 265 -1.21 -17.91 -15.36
C ALA A 265 0.18 -18.12 -14.75
N VAL A 266 1.04 -17.09 -14.74
CA VAL A 266 2.38 -17.15 -14.13
C VAL A 266 2.27 -17.33 -12.60
N VAL A 267 1.43 -16.56 -11.92
CA VAL A 267 1.23 -16.69 -10.47
C VAL A 267 0.70 -18.08 -10.12
N LEU A 268 -0.33 -18.55 -10.83
CA LEU A 268 -0.87 -19.90 -10.62
C LEU A 268 0.15 -20.99 -10.93
N LEU A 269 1.04 -20.79 -11.90
CA LEU A 269 2.12 -21.72 -12.22
C LEU A 269 3.10 -21.80 -11.05
N LEU A 270 3.51 -20.67 -10.47
CA LEU A 270 4.43 -20.63 -9.33
C LEU A 270 3.83 -21.31 -8.10
N PHE A 271 2.59 -20.97 -7.73
CA PHE A 271 1.89 -21.63 -6.62
C PHE A 271 1.61 -23.10 -6.91
N GLY A 272 1.33 -23.46 -8.16
CA GLY A 272 1.12 -24.84 -8.59
C GLY A 272 2.39 -25.70 -8.53
N ALA A 273 3.55 -25.10 -8.82
CA ALA A 273 4.85 -25.72 -8.66
C ALA A 273 5.19 -25.94 -7.17
N LEU A 274 4.87 -24.97 -6.31
CA LEU A 274 5.11 -25.05 -4.87
C LEU A 274 4.27 -26.12 -4.18
N TYR A 275 2.94 -26.12 -4.40
CA TYR A 275 2.01 -27.05 -3.73
C TYR A 275 2.53 -28.50 -3.80
N PRO A 276 2.45 -29.34 -2.76
CA PRO A 276 1.95 -29.09 -1.41
C PRO A 276 3.00 -28.45 -0.47
N ASN A 277 4.20 -28.15 -0.98
CA ASN A 277 5.22 -27.43 -0.24
C ASN A 277 4.91 -25.93 -0.26
N LEU A 278 5.14 -25.26 0.85
CA LEU A 278 5.11 -23.80 0.98
C LEU A 278 6.52 -23.23 0.81
N VAL A 279 7.51 -23.94 1.38
CA VAL A 279 8.94 -23.67 1.23
C VAL A 279 9.67 -25.00 1.08
N PRO A 280 10.13 -25.36 -0.14
CA PRO A 280 10.99 -26.52 -0.36
C PRO A 280 12.35 -26.32 0.33
N SER A 281 12.86 -27.34 1.02
CA SER A 281 14.20 -27.35 1.60
C SER A 281 15.19 -27.98 0.62
N THR A 282 16.33 -27.31 0.40
CA THR A 282 17.44 -27.84 -0.42
C THR A 282 18.35 -28.78 0.35
N LEU A 283 18.30 -28.79 1.69
CA LEU A 283 19.14 -29.65 2.53
C LEU A 283 18.54 -31.04 2.71
N ASN A 284 17.23 -31.12 2.91
CA ASN A 284 16.52 -32.39 3.07
C ASN A 284 15.02 -32.21 2.78
N GLU A 285 14.47 -33.04 1.90
CA GLU A 285 13.05 -33.00 1.55
C GLU A 285 12.12 -33.23 2.76
N ARG A 286 12.60 -33.91 3.82
CA ARG A 286 11.82 -34.10 5.06
C ARG A 286 11.64 -32.82 5.87
N TRP A 287 12.44 -31.79 5.60
CA TRP A 287 12.37 -30.49 6.26
C TRP A 287 11.58 -29.46 5.44
N ASN A 288 10.88 -29.90 4.40
CA ASN A 288 9.97 -29.04 3.66
C ASN A 288 8.91 -28.45 4.59
N VAL A 289 8.70 -27.14 4.49
CA VAL A 289 7.53 -26.50 5.09
C VAL A 289 6.38 -26.78 4.15
N THR A 290 5.37 -27.51 4.62
CA THR A 290 4.22 -27.98 3.83
C THR A 290 2.93 -27.36 4.33
N VAL A 291 1.89 -27.43 3.50
CA VAL A 291 0.52 -27.02 3.86
C VAL A 291 0.01 -27.75 5.12
N TYR A 292 0.55 -28.92 5.45
CA TYR A 292 0.08 -29.75 6.57
C TYR A 292 0.85 -29.51 7.88
N ASN A 293 2.16 -29.24 7.81
CA ASN A 293 2.97 -29.04 9.01
C ASN A 293 3.00 -27.59 9.50
N ALA A 294 2.69 -26.64 8.63
CA ALA A 294 2.79 -25.21 8.92
C ALA A 294 1.42 -24.56 9.19
N SER A 295 0.32 -25.30 9.06
CA SER A 295 -1.03 -24.76 9.21
C SER A 295 -1.40 -24.50 10.66
N SER A 296 -2.20 -23.47 10.88
CA SER A 296 -2.90 -23.23 12.14
C SER A 296 -3.88 -24.35 12.50
N THR A 297 -4.36 -24.32 13.75
CA THR A 297 -5.32 -25.32 14.23
C THR A 297 -6.60 -25.35 13.38
N PRO A 298 -7.29 -26.50 13.26
CA PRO A 298 -8.53 -26.60 12.48
C PRO A 298 -9.61 -25.61 12.90
N TYR A 299 -9.68 -25.28 14.20
CA TYR A 299 -10.62 -24.30 14.73
C TYR A 299 -10.36 -22.89 14.20
N THR A 300 -9.10 -22.45 14.22
CA THR A 300 -8.67 -21.16 13.67
C THR A 300 -9.02 -21.06 12.19
N LEU A 301 -8.66 -22.08 11.38
CA LEU A 301 -8.95 -22.10 9.96
C LEU A 301 -10.47 -22.06 9.68
N LYS A 302 -11.29 -22.73 10.50
CA LYS A 302 -12.75 -22.70 10.37
C LYS A 302 -13.32 -21.31 10.62
N ILE A 303 -12.87 -20.61 11.67
CA ILE A 303 -13.33 -19.24 11.96
C ILE A 303 -12.96 -18.30 10.81
N MET A 304 -11.67 -18.29 10.43
CA MET A 304 -11.21 -17.42 9.36
C MET A 304 -11.95 -17.68 8.05
N THR A 305 -12.33 -18.94 7.77
CA THR A 305 -13.09 -19.30 6.56
C THR A 305 -14.45 -18.61 6.54
N TRP A 306 -15.18 -18.61 7.66
CA TRP A 306 -16.47 -17.92 7.75
C TRP A 306 -16.33 -16.41 7.59
N VAL A 307 -15.31 -15.83 8.23
CA VAL A 307 -14.99 -14.39 8.07
C VAL A 307 -14.69 -14.07 6.60
N THR A 308 -13.81 -14.85 5.96
CA THR A 308 -13.42 -14.64 4.56
C THR A 308 -14.59 -14.83 3.61
N ALA A 309 -15.43 -15.84 3.83
CA ALA A 309 -16.61 -16.09 3.01
C ALA A 309 -17.60 -14.92 3.03
N LEU A 310 -17.65 -14.15 4.13
CA LEU A 310 -18.49 -12.97 4.25
C LEU A 310 -17.82 -11.72 3.66
N PHE A 311 -16.58 -11.43 4.07
CA PHE A 311 -15.93 -10.15 3.74
C PHE A 311 -15.24 -10.14 2.38
N ALA A 312 -14.66 -11.25 1.92
CA ALA A 312 -13.94 -11.25 0.64
C ALA A 312 -14.84 -10.90 -0.57
N PRO A 313 -16.07 -11.46 -0.70
CA PRO A 313 -16.97 -11.06 -1.78
C PRO A 313 -17.37 -9.58 -1.68
N LEU A 314 -17.61 -9.07 -0.47
CA LEU A 314 -17.95 -7.67 -0.25
C LEU A 314 -16.82 -6.74 -0.71
N THR A 315 -15.58 -7.07 -0.36
CA THR A 315 -14.40 -6.31 -0.79
C THR A 315 -14.24 -6.33 -2.30
N VAL A 316 -14.42 -7.49 -2.96
CA VAL A 316 -14.32 -7.58 -4.42
C VAL A 316 -15.43 -6.78 -5.12
N VAL A 317 -16.67 -6.83 -4.61
CA VAL A 317 -17.79 -6.05 -5.17
C VAL A 317 -17.55 -4.56 -5.02
N TYR A 318 -17.10 -4.12 -3.84
CA TYR A 318 -16.75 -2.72 -3.61
C TYR A 318 -15.62 -2.26 -4.53
N GLN A 319 -14.56 -3.06 -4.65
CA GLN A 319 -13.44 -2.73 -5.53
C GLN A 319 -13.88 -2.67 -7.00
N ALA A 320 -14.68 -3.63 -7.46
CA ALA A 320 -15.23 -3.64 -8.82
C ALA A 320 -16.09 -2.40 -9.09
N TRP A 321 -16.90 -1.96 -8.11
CA TRP A 321 -17.64 -0.71 -8.19
C TRP A 321 -16.68 0.48 -8.30
N THR A 322 -15.64 0.60 -7.47
CA THR A 322 -14.65 1.68 -7.56
C THR A 322 -14.03 1.77 -8.96
N TYR A 323 -13.60 0.65 -9.54
CA TYR A 323 -13.08 0.62 -10.93
C TYR A 323 -14.13 1.01 -11.98
N TRP A 324 -15.40 0.67 -11.76
CA TRP A 324 -16.50 1.07 -12.63
C TRP A 324 -16.76 2.59 -12.58
N VAL A 325 -16.68 3.21 -11.41
CA VAL A 325 -16.83 4.67 -11.25
C VAL A 325 -15.72 5.41 -12.00
N PHE A 326 -14.47 4.96 -11.87
CA PHE A 326 -13.30 5.59 -12.48
C PHE A 326 -12.93 5.01 -13.86
N ARG A 327 -13.91 4.52 -14.63
CA ARG A 327 -13.67 3.89 -15.94
C ARG A 327 -13.31 4.85 -17.07
N GLN A 328 -13.63 6.14 -16.92
CA GLN A 328 -13.45 7.14 -17.97
C GLN A 328 -11.97 7.40 -18.27
N ARG A 329 -11.67 7.77 -19.52
CA ARG A 329 -10.31 8.13 -19.95
C ARG A 329 -9.94 9.53 -19.46
N ILE A 330 -8.66 9.70 -19.14
CA ILE A 330 -8.05 10.97 -18.76
C ILE A 330 -7.34 11.57 -19.97
N SER A 331 -7.57 12.85 -20.25
CA SER A 331 -6.86 13.58 -21.29
C SER A 331 -6.00 14.68 -20.67
N ALA A 332 -4.86 14.96 -21.29
CA ALA A 332 -3.87 15.92 -20.81
C ALA A 332 -4.45 17.34 -20.69
N GLU A 333 -5.37 17.71 -21.59
CA GLU A 333 -5.97 19.05 -21.67
C GLU A 333 -6.91 19.35 -20.50
N ARG A 334 -7.38 18.32 -19.79
CA ARG A 334 -8.30 18.47 -18.65
C ARG A 334 -7.60 18.59 -17.31
N ILE A 335 -6.26 18.59 -17.28
CA ILE A 335 -5.50 18.66 -16.04
C ILE A 335 -5.35 20.13 -15.64
N PRO A 336 -5.98 20.58 -14.53
CA PRO A 336 -5.86 21.97 -14.08
C PRO A 336 -4.41 22.27 -13.67
N PRO A 337 -3.97 23.54 -13.68
CA PRO A 337 -2.62 23.91 -13.23
C PRO A 337 -2.35 23.45 -11.77
N SER A 338 -1.08 23.39 -11.39
CA SER A 338 -0.70 23.03 -10.03
C SER A 338 -1.27 24.02 -9.01
N ILE A 339 -1.85 23.46 -7.94
CA ILE A 339 -2.40 24.21 -6.80
C ILE A 339 -1.49 24.12 -5.57
N GLY A 340 -0.26 23.65 -5.75
CA GLY A 340 0.69 23.38 -4.66
C GLY A 340 1.13 24.66 -3.93
N LEU A 341 1.63 24.47 -2.72
CA LEU A 341 2.18 25.54 -1.90
C LEU A 341 3.48 26.06 -2.53
N TRP A 342 3.59 27.39 -2.65
CA TRP A 342 4.78 28.06 -3.19
C TRP A 342 5.76 28.31 -2.05
N LEU A 343 6.97 27.74 -2.12
CA LEU A 343 8.03 27.93 -1.11
C LEU A 343 8.96 29.12 -1.42
N GLY A 344 8.74 29.83 -2.55
CA GLY A 344 9.48 31.04 -2.94
C GLY A 344 8.65 32.32 -2.85
N ALA A 345 9.23 33.46 -3.22
CA ALA A 345 8.48 34.70 -3.42
C ALA A 345 7.41 34.45 -4.51
N PRO A 346 6.14 34.87 -4.29
CA PRO A 346 5.08 34.59 -5.24
C PRO A 346 5.46 35.19 -6.60
N PRO A 347 5.32 34.42 -7.71
CA PRO A 347 5.49 34.99 -9.03
C PRO A 347 4.51 36.16 -9.19
N ASP A 348 4.95 37.24 -9.83
CA ASP A 348 4.12 38.40 -10.16
C ASP A 348 2.86 37.93 -10.91
N ARG A 349 1.76 37.74 -10.18
CA ARG A 349 0.44 37.41 -10.75
C ARG A 349 -0.24 38.67 -11.26
N LYS A 350 0.42 39.46 -12.12
CA LYS A 350 -0.24 40.42 -13.00
C LYS A 350 -0.99 39.65 -14.09
N GLY A 351 -2.22 39.22 -13.81
CA GLY A 351 -3.10 38.67 -14.86
C GLY A 351 -4.10 37.61 -14.41
N LEU A 352 -4.06 37.14 -13.16
CA LEU A 352 -5.16 36.38 -12.60
C LEU A 352 -6.16 37.36 -11.97
N ASP A 353 -6.88 38.07 -12.83
CA ASP A 353 -8.14 38.69 -12.44
C ASP A 353 -9.08 37.55 -12.03
N HIS A 354 -9.14 37.27 -10.72
CA HIS A 354 -10.33 36.66 -10.18
C HIS A 354 -11.49 37.56 -10.63
N PRO A 355 -12.51 37.04 -11.36
CA PRO A 355 -13.70 37.84 -11.61
C PRO A 355 -14.20 38.25 -10.24
N ARG A 356 -14.07 39.55 -9.91
CA ARG A 356 -14.68 40.12 -8.72
C ARG A 356 -16.12 39.66 -8.77
N ALA A 357 -16.53 38.93 -7.72
CA ALA A 357 -17.93 38.57 -7.53
C ALA A 357 -18.75 39.83 -7.84
N ALA A 358 -19.55 39.78 -8.90
CA ALA A 358 -20.44 40.85 -9.25
C ALA A 358 -21.31 41.07 -8.00
N GLY A 359 -21.06 42.16 -7.30
CA GLY A 359 -21.91 42.58 -6.19
C GLY A 359 -23.35 42.67 -6.71
N PRO A 360 -24.35 42.35 -5.86
CA PRO A 360 -25.74 42.44 -6.29
C PRO A 360 -25.98 43.83 -6.84
N ALA A 361 -26.46 43.88 -8.08
CA ALA A 361 -26.84 45.10 -8.76
C ALA A 361 -27.71 45.94 -7.82
N ALA A 362 -27.17 47.09 -7.41
CA ALA A 362 -27.92 48.09 -6.68
C ALA A 362 -29.05 48.57 -7.58
N VAL A 363 -30.27 48.17 -7.23
CA VAL A 363 -31.50 48.81 -7.69
C VAL A 363 -31.47 50.23 -7.14
N ALA A 364 -31.20 51.18 -8.02
CA ALA A 364 -31.36 52.60 -7.74
C ALA A 364 -32.86 52.89 -7.63
N GLY A 365 -33.32 53.30 -6.45
CA GLY A 365 -34.69 53.78 -6.28
C GLY A 365 -35.06 54.02 -4.84
N VAL A 366 -35.15 55.31 -4.49
CA VAL A 366 -35.86 55.87 -3.33
C VAL A 366 -35.04 56.03 -2.03
N GLY A 367 -34.76 57.30 -1.72
CA GLY A 367 -35.02 57.86 -0.38
C GLY A 367 -33.87 57.83 0.63
N ARG A 368 -33.17 58.96 0.75
CA ARG A 368 -32.34 59.30 1.91
C ARG A 368 -33.15 59.21 3.21
N VAL A 369 -32.63 58.57 4.24
CA VAL A 369 -32.60 59.11 5.61
C VAL A 369 -31.28 58.70 6.24
N ALA A 370 -30.55 59.71 6.72
CA ALA A 370 -29.30 59.58 7.41
C ALA A 370 -29.54 59.51 8.93
N VAL A 371 -28.59 58.86 9.64
CA VAL A 371 -28.26 59.06 11.06
C VAL A 371 -29.31 58.58 12.08
N LEU A 372 -28.95 57.60 12.91
CA LEU A 372 -28.54 57.86 14.30
C LEU A 372 -28.10 56.55 14.98
N SER A 373 -26.96 56.63 15.64
CA SER A 373 -26.44 55.65 16.59
C SER A 373 -27.33 55.51 17.83
N ASP A 374 -27.09 54.40 18.52
CA ASP A 374 -27.08 54.30 19.99
C ASP A 374 -28.29 53.62 20.68
N ARG A 375 -27.93 52.86 21.72
CA ARG A 375 -28.74 52.26 22.80
C ARG A 375 -29.50 50.96 22.49
N LEU A 376 -29.03 49.83 23.03
CA LEU A 376 -29.25 49.31 24.39
C LEU A 376 -30.72 48.95 24.67
N GLY A 377 -30.91 47.69 25.06
CA GLY A 377 -31.93 47.33 26.03
C GLY A 377 -33.04 46.42 25.51
N ASP A 378 -32.90 45.14 25.82
CA ASP A 378 -33.90 44.34 26.51
C ASP A 378 -35.23 44.04 25.79
N LEU A 379 -35.52 42.75 25.55
CA LEU A 379 -36.74 42.10 26.05
C LEU A 379 -36.80 40.61 25.71
N ARG A 380 -36.98 39.86 26.79
CA ARG A 380 -37.32 38.45 26.99
C ARG A 380 -38.33 37.78 26.03
N SER A 381 -38.13 36.45 25.96
CA SER A 381 -39.12 35.36 26.07
C SER A 381 -40.00 34.96 24.88
N GLY A 382 -40.07 33.64 24.67
CA GLY A 382 -41.34 32.96 24.40
C GLY A 382 -41.46 32.22 23.06
N HIS A 383 -41.18 30.92 23.11
CA HIS A 383 -42.02 29.83 22.62
C HIS A 383 -42.63 29.82 21.19
N LEU A 384 -42.43 28.65 20.57
CA LEU A 384 -43.39 27.86 19.77
C LEU A 384 -43.78 28.38 18.37
N GLY A 385 -43.72 27.45 17.41
CA GLY A 385 -44.62 27.49 16.27
C GLY A 385 -44.03 26.99 14.97
N LEU A 386 -44.22 25.69 14.70
CA LEU A 386 -44.18 25.12 13.35
C LEU A 386 -44.95 26.01 12.36
N CYS A 387 -44.36 26.28 11.20
CA CYS A 387 -45.12 26.55 9.98
C CYS A 387 -44.63 25.64 8.86
N HIS A 388 -45.43 24.60 8.65
CA HIS A 388 -45.45 23.73 7.49
C HIS A 388 -46.12 24.51 6.36
N CYS A 389 -45.41 24.82 5.28
CA CYS A 389 -46.04 25.26 4.03
C CYS A 389 -45.70 24.25 2.94
N VAL A 390 -46.69 23.39 2.67
CA VAL A 390 -46.84 22.63 1.44
C VAL A 390 -47.20 23.63 0.33
N GLY A 391 -46.38 23.66 -0.71
CA GLY A 391 -46.62 24.42 -1.93
C GLY A 391 -46.28 23.54 -3.12
N ASP A 392 -47.30 22.89 -3.65
CA ASP A 392 -47.25 22.04 -4.83
C ASP A 392 -47.33 22.92 -6.09
N ARG A 393 -46.28 22.92 -6.92
CA ARG A 393 -46.37 23.27 -8.35
C ARG A 393 -45.35 22.47 -9.16
N ALA A 394 -45.89 21.68 -10.06
CA ALA A 394 -45.23 20.97 -11.13
C ALA A 394 -44.52 21.90 -12.12
N GLY A 395 -43.42 21.41 -12.71
CA GLY A 395 -42.87 21.97 -13.96
C GLY A 395 -41.34 22.02 -14.05
N GLU A 396 -40.78 20.99 -14.70
CA GLU A 396 -39.56 21.03 -15.54
C GLU A 396 -38.14 21.04 -14.95
N HIS A 397 -37.49 19.90 -15.25
CA HIS A 397 -36.08 19.54 -15.44
C HIS A 397 -34.93 20.54 -15.15
N GLY A 398 -34.09 20.13 -14.20
CA GLY A 398 -32.69 20.58 -14.07
C GLY A 398 -32.00 19.94 -12.86
N ARG A 399 -31.55 18.67 -12.96
CA ARG A 399 -30.84 17.99 -11.86
C ARG A 399 -29.43 18.56 -11.68
N ALA A 400 -29.29 19.61 -10.86
CA ALA A 400 -28.03 19.97 -10.21
C ALA A 400 -27.91 19.18 -8.90
N ARG A 401 -27.18 18.06 -8.91
CA ARG A 401 -26.84 17.31 -7.68
C ARG A 401 -25.69 18.02 -6.96
N ARG A 402 -26.02 18.69 -5.84
CA ARG A 402 -25.05 19.11 -4.81
C ARG A 402 -24.23 17.90 -4.35
N GLN A 403 -22.92 17.95 -4.57
CA GLN A 403 -21.96 17.00 -4.00
C GLN A 403 -21.74 17.33 -2.52
N ARG A 404 -21.91 16.33 -1.65
CA ARG A 404 -21.31 16.30 -0.30
C ARG A 404 -20.04 15.42 -0.38
N PRO A 405 -18.98 15.73 0.39
CA PRO A 405 -17.70 15.04 0.24
C PRO A 405 -17.80 13.58 0.72
N LEU A 406 -17.52 12.64 -0.19
CA LEU A 406 -17.56 11.18 0.01
C LEU A 406 -16.29 10.60 0.70
N GLY A 407 -15.32 11.45 1.08
CA GLY A 407 -14.06 11.00 1.68
C GLY A 407 -14.20 10.33 3.05
N THR A 408 -15.24 10.66 3.82
CA THR A 408 -15.39 10.16 5.19
C THR A 408 -15.80 8.69 5.26
N VAL A 409 -16.54 8.17 4.27
CA VAL A 409 -17.03 6.78 4.29
C VAL A 409 -15.95 5.79 3.84
N SER A 410 -15.10 6.18 2.88
CA SER A 410 -13.98 5.36 2.42
C SER A 410 -12.94 5.14 3.52
N THR A 411 -12.63 6.21 4.27
CA THR A 411 -11.70 6.16 5.41
C THR A 411 -12.26 5.31 6.56
N LEU A 412 -13.58 5.34 6.77
CA LEU A 412 -14.23 4.53 7.82
C LEU A 412 -14.22 3.04 7.52
N LEU A 413 -14.43 2.64 6.26
CA LEU A 413 -14.44 1.23 5.86
C LEU A 413 -13.03 0.62 5.79
N ALA A 414 -12.04 1.41 5.36
CA ALA A 414 -10.63 1.01 5.44
C ALA A 414 -10.17 0.86 6.90
N GLY A 415 -10.57 1.80 7.77
CA GLY A 415 -10.33 1.70 9.22
C GLY A 415 -10.95 0.45 9.84
N LEU A 416 -12.21 0.14 9.48
CA LEU A 416 -12.90 -1.07 9.96
C LEU A 416 -12.24 -2.37 9.50
N ALA A 417 -11.67 -2.42 8.30
CA ALA A 417 -10.93 -3.60 7.83
C ALA A 417 -9.61 -3.79 8.61
N VAL A 418 -8.88 -2.70 8.87
CA VAL A 418 -7.65 -2.72 9.67
C VAL A 418 -7.95 -3.07 11.13
N ASP A 419 -9.02 -2.53 11.71
CA ASP A 419 -9.44 -2.82 13.09
C ASP A 419 -9.92 -4.25 13.25
N VAL A 420 -10.60 -4.84 12.26
CA VAL A 420 -11.00 -6.25 12.30
C VAL A 420 -9.79 -7.18 12.17
N VAL A 421 -8.82 -6.86 11.31
CA VAL A 421 -7.55 -7.62 11.22
C VAL A 421 -6.72 -7.48 12.50
N GLY A 422 -6.66 -6.28 13.08
CA GLY A 422 -6.02 -6.02 14.37
C GLY A 422 -6.70 -6.77 15.52
N ALA A 423 -8.03 -6.77 15.58
CA ALA A 423 -8.81 -7.50 16.58
C ALA A 423 -8.65 -9.03 16.47
N VAL A 424 -8.56 -9.57 15.25
CA VAL A 424 -8.25 -10.99 15.03
C VAL A 424 -6.82 -11.31 15.43
N GLY A 425 -5.86 -10.41 15.18
CA GLY A 425 -4.46 -10.54 15.61
C GLY A 425 -4.31 -10.55 17.13
N VAL A 426 -4.99 -9.64 17.84
CA VAL A 426 -4.97 -9.55 19.31
C VAL A 426 -5.66 -10.75 19.95
N ALA A 427 -6.83 -11.16 19.45
CA ALA A 427 -7.53 -12.34 19.95
C ALA A 427 -6.74 -13.64 19.74
N CYS A 428 -5.93 -13.73 18.67
CA CYS A 428 -5.05 -14.87 18.42
C CYS A 428 -3.79 -14.84 19.29
N GLY A 429 -3.24 -13.64 19.57
CA GLY A 429 -2.15 -13.43 20.51
C GLY A 429 -2.51 -13.84 21.95
N ASP A 430 -3.72 -13.47 22.41
CA ASP A 430 -4.22 -13.82 23.73
C ASP A 430 -4.50 -15.32 23.87
N ALA A 431 -4.97 -15.98 22.80
CA ALA A 431 -5.16 -17.42 22.76
C ALA A 431 -3.84 -18.21 22.78
N LEU A 432 -2.77 -17.67 22.17
CA LEU A 432 -1.41 -18.24 22.23
C LEU A 432 -0.74 -18.02 23.59
N ALA A 433 -0.98 -16.87 24.24
CA ALA A 433 -0.51 -16.60 25.60
C ALA A 433 -1.18 -17.50 26.65
N ALA A 434 -2.44 -17.90 26.45
CA ALA A 434 -3.17 -18.79 27.34
C ALA A 434 -2.71 -20.27 27.29
N GLY A 435 -1.90 -20.66 26.30
CA GLY A 435 -1.41 -22.03 26.11
C GLY A 435 0.03 -22.29 26.55
N ALA A 436 0.77 -21.28 27.01
CA ALA A 436 2.17 -21.42 27.39
C ALA A 436 2.32 -21.87 28.86
N PRO A 437 3.00 -22.98 29.17
CA PRO A 437 3.39 -23.28 30.55
C PRO A 437 4.40 -22.23 31.02
N GLY A 438 4.07 -21.54 32.12
CA GLY A 438 4.92 -20.48 32.68
C GLY A 438 6.29 -21.00 33.13
N PRO A 439 7.35 -20.17 33.07
CA PRO A 439 8.68 -20.59 33.49
C PRO A 439 8.71 -20.79 35.02
N ALA A 440 9.34 -21.88 35.44
CA ALA A 440 9.59 -22.19 36.84
C ALA A 440 10.37 -21.04 37.52
N ARG A 441 9.83 -20.55 38.64
CA ARG A 441 10.54 -19.63 39.56
C ARG A 441 11.75 -20.35 40.16
N GLY A 442 12.93 -20.13 39.60
CA GLY A 442 14.21 -20.44 40.24
C GLY A 442 14.51 -19.44 41.36
N GLN A 443 14.77 -19.95 42.56
CA GLN A 443 15.17 -19.18 43.74
C GLN A 443 16.41 -18.32 43.46
N ARG A 444 16.29 -17.04 43.82
CA ARG A 444 17.38 -16.07 43.86
C ARG A 444 18.22 -16.37 45.11
N GLY A 445 19.28 -17.15 44.94
CA GLY A 445 20.31 -17.39 45.92
C GLY A 445 21.50 -16.45 45.69
N ASP A 446 21.72 -15.59 46.68
CA ASP A 446 22.80 -14.62 46.84
C ASP A 446 24.20 -15.23 46.59
N ARG A 447 25.08 -14.50 45.88
CA ARG A 447 26.55 -14.56 46.04
C ARG A 447 27.28 -13.52 45.19
N ARG A 448 27.75 -12.48 45.88
CA ARG A 448 28.92 -11.66 45.52
C ARG A 448 30.22 -12.46 45.67
N ALA A 449 31.26 -12.00 44.98
CA ALA A 449 32.66 -12.47 44.99
C ALA A 449 32.85 -13.87 44.35
N GLN A 450 33.84 -14.15 43.52
CA GLN A 450 35.25 -13.77 43.60
C GLN A 450 35.89 -14.12 42.24
N TRP A 451 36.60 -13.18 41.60
CA TRP A 451 37.48 -13.45 40.47
C TRP A 451 38.90 -13.62 41.02
N ALA A 452 39.46 -14.82 40.90
CA ALA A 452 40.91 -15.07 40.90
C ALA A 452 41.18 -16.57 40.69
N GLY A 453 42.24 -16.87 39.92
CA GLY A 453 43.04 -18.08 40.18
C GLY A 453 43.07 -19.10 39.07
N ALA A 454 44.17 -19.08 38.33
CA ALA A 454 44.62 -20.09 37.39
C ALA A 454 44.84 -21.48 38.02
N GLY A 455 44.92 -22.51 37.16
CA GLY A 455 45.88 -23.59 37.37
C GLY A 455 45.39 -25.03 37.17
N VAL A 456 45.80 -25.62 36.04
CA VAL A 456 46.45 -26.94 35.89
C VAL A 456 45.79 -28.21 36.47
N GLY A 457 45.67 -29.24 35.62
CA GLY A 457 46.05 -30.61 35.99
C GLY A 457 45.03 -31.74 35.80
N ASP A 458 45.26 -32.55 34.77
CA ASP A 458 45.18 -34.02 34.69
C ASP A 458 43.90 -34.83 35.01
N GLY A 459 43.51 -35.66 34.03
CA GLY A 459 43.30 -37.11 34.23
C GLY A 459 41.87 -37.65 34.49
N PRO A 460 41.36 -38.62 33.70
CA PRO A 460 40.05 -39.30 33.86
C PRO A 460 40.21 -40.68 34.56
N PRO A 461 39.22 -41.62 34.50
CA PRO A 461 37.82 -41.61 34.92
C PRO A 461 37.53 -42.73 35.96
N ALA A 462 36.35 -42.76 36.61
CA ALA A 462 35.89 -43.97 37.30
C ALA A 462 34.36 -44.14 37.34
N GLN A 463 33.94 -45.32 36.90
CA GLN A 463 32.62 -45.94 37.02
C GLN A 463 32.23 -46.22 38.48
N ARG A 464 30.93 -46.18 38.81
CA ARG A 464 30.13 -47.35 39.26
C ARG A 464 28.81 -46.94 39.94
N ILE A 465 27.75 -47.68 39.56
CA ILE A 465 26.69 -48.31 40.40
C ILE A 465 25.83 -47.33 41.22
N GLY A 466 24.53 -47.20 41.00
CA GLY A 466 23.52 -48.26 41.01
C GLY A 466 22.69 -48.10 42.28
N GLY A 467 21.38 -47.91 42.16
CA GLY A 467 20.53 -47.63 43.33
C GLY A 467 19.06 -47.48 42.97
N THR A 468 18.41 -48.61 42.75
CA THR A 468 16.96 -48.76 42.75
C THR A 468 16.35 -48.34 44.08
N THR A 469 15.28 -47.56 44.08
CA THR A 469 14.20 -47.76 45.06
C THR A 469 12.85 -47.36 44.47
N ARG A 470 11.96 -48.33 44.50
CA ARG A 470 10.55 -48.30 44.09
C ARG A 470 9.73 -48.05 45.36
N CYS A 471 8.76 -47.14 45.32
CA CYS A 471 7.62 -47.21 46.24
C CYS A 471 6.30 -46.84 45.54
N ARG A 472 5.43 -47.85 45.53
CA ARG A 472 3.95 -47.90 45.39
C ARG A 472 3.32 -46.93 46.43
N ARG A 473 2.05 -46.46 46.39
CA ARG A 473 0.76 -46.92 45.83
C ARG A 473 -0.31 -45.86 46.13
N GLY A 474 -1.42 -45.91 45.39
CA GLY A 474 -2.77 -45.47 45.82
C GLY A 474 -3.17 -44.10 45.26
N GLY A 475 -4.25 -43.91 44.50
CA GLY A 475 -5.47 -44.70 44.30
C GLY A 475 -6.68 -43.89 44.81
N GLY A 476 -7.59 -43.49 43.92
CA GLY A 476 -8.92 -42.99 44.31
C GLY A 476 -9.45 -41.80 43.49
N ASN A 477 -10.34 -42.08 42.55
CA ASN A 477 -11.40 -41.18 42.03
C ASN A 477 -12.72 -41.69 42.67
N PRO A 478 -13.77 -40.90 43.01
CA PRO A 478 -14.70 -40.37 42.01
C PRO A 478 -15.53 -39.09 42.34
N ARG A 479 -15.96 -38.39 41.28
CA ARG A 479 -17.31 -37.82 41.01
C ARG A 479 -17.87 -36.53 41.71
N THR A 480 -18.33 -35.65 40.80
CA THR A 480 -19.62 -34.88 40.75
C THR A 480 -19.89 -33.68 41.67
N GLY A 481 -20.36 -32.55 41.06
CA GLY A 481 -21.32 -31.64 41.71
C GLY A 481 -21.32 -30.14 41.33
N ARG A 482 -22.15 -29.79 40.33
CA ARG A 482 -23.02 -28.59 40.16
C ARG A 482 -22.68 -27.19 40.78
N LEU A 483 -22.73 -26.18 39.89
CA LEU A 483 -23.49 -24.90 39.93
C LEU A 483 -23.72 -24.18 41.28
N ALA A 484 -23.23 -22.93 41.40
CA ALA A 484 -24.02 -21.68 41.35
C ALA A 484 -23.33 -20.48 42.04
N THR A 485 -23.40 -19.31 41.41
CA THR A 485 -23.43 -17.93 41.96
C THR A 485 -22.47 -17.50 43.08
N LEU A 486 -21.64 -16.48 42.81
CA LEU A 486 -21.61 -15.27 43.64
C LEU A 486 -20.98 -14.06 42.92
N PHE A 487 -21.77 -13.00 42.80
CA PHE A 487 -21.36 -11.61 42.57
C PHE A 487 -20.56 -11.10 43.78
N HIS A 488 -19.38 -10.51 43.57
CA HIS A 488 -18.84 -9.28 44.20
C HIS A 488 -17.31 -9.28 44.21
N ARG A 489 -16.71 -8.27 43.54
CA ARG A 489 -15.71 -7.31 44.06
C ARG A 489 -14.86 -6.77 42.90
N LEU A 490 -15.22 -5.58 42.45
CA LEU A 490 -14.32 -4.63 41.79
C LEU A 490 -13.73 -3.71 42.88
N PRO A 491 -12.47 -3.27 42.75
CA PRO A 491 -12.04 -1.98 43.25
C PRO A 491 -11.88 -0.98 42.09
N ALA A 492 -12.51 0.18 42.27
CA ALA A 492 -12.34 1.37 41.46
C ALA A 492 -11.05 2.10 41.85
N HIS A 493 -10.31 2.61 40.86
CA HIS A 493 -9.34 3.69 41.06
C HIS A 493 -9.81 4.94 40.31
N ALA A 494 -10.13 5.97 41.07
CA ALA A 494 -10.43 7.31 40.61
C ALA A 494 -9.12 8.08 40.35
N VAL A 495 -9.06 8.78 39.21
CA VAL A 495 -8.00 9.73 38.87
C VAL A 495 -8.52 11.14 39.19
N SER A 496 -7.78 11.86 40.03
CA SER A 496 -8.02 13.23 40.45
C SER A 496 -7.29 14.20 39.52
N CYS A 497 -8.02 15.17 38.98
CA CYS A 497 -7.48 16.33 38.28
C CYS A 497 -7.13 17.43 39.29
N GLY A 498 -5.94 18.02 39.17
CA GLY A 498 -5.51 19.23 39.88
C GLY A 498 -5.12 20.32 38.88
N ASP A 499 -5.75 21.49 39.02
CA ASP A 499 -5.49 22.73 38.31
C ASP A 499 -4.23 23.47 38.85
N PRO A 500 -3.69 24.45 38.10
CA PRO A 500 -2.41 25.11 38.41
C PRO A 500 -2.56 26.39 39.27
N ASP A 501 -1.54 26.67 40.08
CA ASP A 501 -1.40 27.88 40.91
C ASP A 501 -0.48 28.94 40.22
N PRO A 502 -0.64 30.26 40.46
CA PRO A 502 -0.03 31.33 39.67
C PRO A 502 1.12 32.07 40.38
N GLY A 503 1.95 32.76 39.57
CA GLY A 503 2.57 34.02 39.95
C GLY A 503 4.10 34.03 40.11
N HIS A 504 4.79 34.79 39.24
CA HIS A 504 5.90 35.66 39.64
C HIS A 504 6.15 36.79 38.61
N ARG A 505 6.34 38.00 39.14
CA ARG A 505 6.62 39.30 38.49
C ARG A 505 8.12 39.51 38.20
N GLY A 506 8.42 40.47 37.31
CA GLY A 506 9.68 41.24 37.19
C GLY A 506 10.13 41.35 35.72
N ASP A 507 9.81 42.39 34.96
CA ASP A 507 10.39 43.77 34.92
C ASP A 507 11.86 43.80 34.46
N ASP A 508 12.13 44.29 33.23
CA ASP A 508 12.93 45.50 32.96
C ASP A 508 13.35 45.65 31.47
N ARG A 509 12.94 46.81 30.91
CA ARG A 509 13.69 47.80 30.10
C ARG A 509 14.69 47.37 28.99
N GLY A 510 14.38 47.83 27.77
CA GLY A 510 14.97 49.07 27.24
C GLY A 510 16.11 48.99 26.20
N LEU A 511 15.89 49.68 25.06
CA LEU A 511 16.81 50.46 24.16
C LEU A 511 16.40 50.26 22.67
N ARG A 512 15.53 51.10 22.07
CA ARG A 512 15.74 52.42 21.42
C ARG A 512 16.85 52.52 20.35
N ARG A 513 16.38 52.87 19.12
CA ARG A 513 16.88 53.88 18.14
C ARG A 513 18.22 53.58 17.44
N GLU A 514 18.53 53.99 16.20
CA GLU A 514 18.02 54.97 15.22
C GLU A 514 18.63 54.57 13.84
N VAL A 515 17.90 54.63 12.71
CA VAL A 515 17.96 55.67 11.65
C VAL A 515 19.33 55.88 10.98
N GLY A 516 19.34 55.73 9.65
CA GLY A 516 20.38 56.25 8.75
C GLY A 516 19.95 56.11 7.28
N ALA A 517 19.70 57.25 6.63
CA ALA A 517 19.30 57.41 5.23
C ALA A 517 20.41 58.15 4.47
N ASP A 518 20.58 57.86 3.17
CA ASP A 518 21.09 58.77 2.12
C ASP A 518 20.88 58.06 0.75
N ARG A 519 20.00 58.50 -0.17
CA ARG A 519 19.99 59.65 -1.11
C ARG A 519 21.06 59.62 -2.22
N GLY A 520 20.58 59.78 -3.46
CA GLY A 520 21.37 60.07 -4.66
C GLY A 520 20.51 60.01 -5.93
N ASP A 521 19.98 61.17 -6.33
CA ASP A 521 19.14 61.45 -7.51
C ASP A 521 19.92 61.64 -8.83
N HIS A 522 19.15 61.66 -9.95
CA HIS A 522 19.25 62.54 -11.13
C HIS A 522 19.81 62.03 -12.51
N PRO A 523 19.41 62.63 -13.67
CA PRO A 523 18.44 62.03 -14.62
C PRO A 523 18.75 62.21 -16.16
N SER A 524 17.73 61.93 -16.99
CA SER A 524 17.38 62.41 -18.36
C SER A 524 18.20 61.99 -19.61
N THR A 525 17.55 61.36 -20.60
CA THR A 525 17.14 61.95 -21.92
C THR A 525 16.46 60.92 -22.86
N ASP A 526 15.63 61.46 -23.75
CA ASP A 526 14.56 60.95 -24.64
C ASP A 526 15.09 60.43 -26.03
N PRO A 527 14.34 60.33 -27.17
CA PRO A 527 13.09 59.62 -27.53
C PRO A 527 13.16 58.80 -28.87
N GLY A 528 12.09 58.04 -29.21
CA GLY A 528 11.50 58.07 -30.57
C GLY A 528 11.61 56.86 -31.53
N LEU A 529 10.43 56.45 -32.03
CA LEU A 529 10.04 56.08 -33.42
C LEU A 529 9.30 54.73 -33.61
N HIS A 530 8.01 54.86 -33.99
CA HIS A 530 7.26 54.23 -35.11
C HIS A 530 7.55 52.75 -35.45
N GLY A 531 6.57 51.88 -35.72
CA GLY A 531 5.14 51.97 -35.96
C GLY A 531 4.63 50.62 -36.51
N LEU A 532 3.31 50.42 -36.45
CA LEU A 532 2.45 49.64 -37.36
C LEU A 532 2.99 48.32 -37.96
N ASP A 533 2.38 47.18 -37.63
CA ASP A 533 1.36 46.63 -38.53
C ASP A 533 0.57 45.45 -37.95
N ARG A 534 -0.74 45.51 -38.21
CA ARG A 534 -1.72 44.43 -38.07
C ARG A 534 -1.58 43.49 -39.25
N VAL A 535 -1.59 42.17 -39.05
CA VAL A 535 -2.31 41.23 -39.94
C VAL A 535 -2.74 40.02 -39.13
N GLY A 536 -4.05 39.77 -39.07
CA GLY A 536 -4.65 38.51 -38.65
C GLY A 536 -5.09 37.67 -39.85
N TYR A 537 -5.79 36.56 -39.54
CA TYR A 537 -6.35 35.49 -40.40
C TYR A 537 -5.37 34.35 -40.70
N ARG A 538 -5.68 33.06 -40.46
CA ARG A 538 -6.95 32.35 -40.24
C ARG A 538 -6.83 31.29 -39.15
#